data_AF-A0AAV1QLS0-F1
#
_entry.id   AF-A0AAV1QLS0-F1
#
_cell.length_a   1.000
_cell.length_b   1.000
_cell.length_c   1.000
_cell.angle_alpha   90.00
_cell.angle_beta   90.00
_cell.angle_gamma   90.00
#
_symmetry.space_group_name_H-M   'P 1'
#
loop_
_entity.id
_entity.type
_entity.pdbx_description
1 polymer ?
#
loop_
_entity_poly.entity_id
_entity_poly.type
_entity_poly.pdbx_seq_one_letter_code
_entity_poly.pdbx_strand_id
1 'polypeptide(L)'
;DDEPRPKGKGKKNKKKEEEEDIDVDDPEVCRFQYPFHELMVWAVLMKRQKMALFLWQRGEEAMAKALVACKLYRAMAHESSQSELVDDIYQDLENNSK
;
A
#
# COMPACT_ATOMS: atom_id res chain seq x y z
N ASP A 1 22.50 57.58 -8.50
CA ASP A 1 23.23 56.72 -7.56
C ASP A 1 22.38 55.48 -7.34
N ASP A 2 22.69 54.45 -8.12
CA ASP A 2 21.91 53.21 -8.25
C ASP A 2 22.86 52.08 -7.87
N GLU A 3 22.84 51.69 -6.58
CA GLU A 3 23.60 50.55 -6.07
C GLU A 3 22.65 49.34 -5.87
N PRO A 4 22.95 48.16 -6.44
CA PRO A 4 22.14 46.97 -6.27
C PRO A 4 22.63 46.12 -5.09
N ARG A 5 21.71 45.75 -4.18
CA ARG A 5 21.98 44.87 -3.03
C ARG A 5 21.86 43.37 -3.42
N PRO A 6 22.70 42.46 -2.91
CA PRO A 6 22.96 41.16 -3.55
C PRO A 6 21.93 40.05 -3.24
N LYS A 7 21.82 39.11 -4.19
CA LYS A 7 20.97 37.91 -4.21
C LYS A 7 21.17 37.01 -2.97
N GLY A 8 20.12 36.84 -2.17
CA GLY A 8 20.02 35.77 -1.17
C GLY A 8 19.68 34.43 -1.83
N LYS A 9 20.66 33.51 -1.90
CA LYS A 9 20.46 32.12 -2.30
C LYS A 9 19.68 31.39 -1.20
N GLY A 10 18.42 31.03 -1.45
CA GLY A 10 17.65 30.14 -0.59
C GLY A 10 18.28 28.74 -0.56
N LYS A 11 18.81 28.36 0.60
CA LYS A 11 19.30 27.00 0.89
C LYS A 11 18.10 26.04 0.88
N LYS A 12 18.04 25.13 -0.08
CA LYS A 12 17.17 23.95 -0.03
C LYS A 12 17.67 23.04 1.09
N ASN A 13 16.95 22.96 2.20
CA ASN A 13 17.21 21.94 3.22
C ASN A 13 16.74 20.59 2.68
N LYS A 14 17.70 19.74 2.30
CA LYS A 14 17.51 18.32 2.04
C LYS A 14 17.28 17.65 3.39
N LYS A 15 16.02 17.28 3.69
CA LYS A 15 15.67 16.52 4.89
C LYS A 15 16.40 15.18 4.82
N LYS A 16 17.30 14.95 5.77
CA LYS A 16 18.04 13.71 5.97
C LYS A 16 17.02 12.73 6.54
N GLU A 17 16.75 11.63 5.85
CA GLU A 17 16.02 10.50 6.42
C GLU A 17 16.97 9.91 7.47
N GLU A 18 16.72 10.25 8.73
CA GLU A 18 17.30 9.52 9.86
C GLU A 18 16.55 8.20 9.91
N GLU A 19 17.26 7.08 9.70
CA GLU A 19 16.75 5.77 10.08
C GLU A 19 16.71 5.77 11.61
N GLU A 20 15.53 6.11 12.15
CA GLU A 20 15.24 5.99 13.57
C GLU A 20 15.34 4.50 13.96
N ASP A 21 16.05 4.19 15.03
CA ASP A 21 16.18 2.83 15.57
C ASP A 21 14.84 2.50 16.26
N ILE A 22 13.97 1.81 15.52
CA ILE A 22 12.59 1.54 15.95
C ILE A 22 12.61 0.43 17.01
N ASP A 23 12.31 0.77 18.26
CA ASP A 23 12.08 -0.22 19.31
C ASP A 23 10.78 -0.99 19.02
N VAL A 24 10.93 -2.21 18.51
CA VAL A 24 9.82 -3.09 18.12
C VAL A 24 9.00 -3.53 19.34
N ASP A 25 9.56 -3.47 20.54
CA ASP A 25 8.87 -3.83 21.79
C ASP A 25 8.08 -2.65 22.39
N ASP A 26 8.18 -1.44 21.83
CA ASP A 26 7.37 -0.30 22.26
C ASP A 26 5.90 -0.49 21.81
N PRO A 27 4.96 -0.63 22.77
CA PRO A 27 3.54 -0.82 22.45
C PRO A 27 2.92 0.38 21.72
N GLU A 28 3.56 1.55 21.72
CA GLU A 28 3.12 2.74 20.98
C GLU A 28 3.55 2.68 19.50
N VAL A 29 4.73 2.11 19.22
CA VAL A 29 5.23 1.83 17.86
C VAL A 29 4.42 0.70 17.20
N CYS A 30 3.96 -0.28 17.99
CA CYS A 30 3.15 -1.39 17.50
C CYS A 30 1.69 -1.02 17.14
N ARG A 31 1.27 0.24 17.34
CA ARG A 31 -0.11 0.67 17.09
C ARG A 31 -0.23 1.42 15.77
N PHE A 32 -1.20 0.99 14.96
CA PHE A 32 -1.56 1.73 13.77
C PHE A 32 -2.20 3.07 14.12
N GLN A 33 -1.72 4.14 13.49
CA GLN A 33 -2.36 5.47 13.55
C GLN A 33 -3.81 5.43 13.04
N TYR A 34 -4.09 4.55 12.08
CA TYR A 34 -5.40 4.40 11.43
C TYR A 34 -5.88 2.94 11.43
N PRO A 35 -6.22 2.37 12.60
CA PRO A 35 -6.41 0.92 12.76
C PRO A 35 -7.50 0.33 11.86
N PHE A 36 -8.59 1.07 11.62
CA PHE A 36 -9.65 0.61 10.72
C PHE A 36 -9.28 0.67 9.23
N HIS A 37 -8.39 1.58 8.85
CA HIS A 37 -7.92 1.67 7.47
C HIS A 37 -7.00 0.48 7.17
N GLU A 38 -6.06 0.19 8.07
CA GLU A 38 -5.19 -0.97 7.99
C GLU A 38 -5.99 -2.28 7.97
N LEU A 39 -6.99 -2.40 8.85
CA LEU A 39 -7.88 -3.55 8.88
C LEU A 39 -8.67 -3.71 7.58
N MET A 40 -9.09 -2.60 6.95
CA MET A 40 -9.79 -2.63 5.66
C MET A 40 -8.87 -3.12 4.53
N VAL A 41 -7.63 -2.62 4.48
CA VAL A 41 -6.63 -3.06 3.49
C VAL A 41 -6.35 -4.56 3.66
N TRP A 42 -6.14 -5.02 4.90
CA TRP A 42 -5.98 -6.43 5.19
C TRP A 42 -7.19 -7.26 4.73
N ALA A 43 -8.42 -6.80 4.99
CA ALA A 43 -9.62 -7.50 4.56
C ALA A 43 -9.72 -7.63 3.02
N VAL A 44 -9.30 -6.60 2.28
CA VAL A 44 -9.22 -6.63 0.81
C VAL A 44 -8.21 -7.68 0.34
N LEU A 45 -6.99 -7.64 0.87
CA LEU A 45 -5.90 -8.56 0.50
C LEU A 45 -6.26 -10.02 0.82
N MET A 46 -6.92 -10.26 1.95
CA MET A 46 -7.36 -11.60 2.39
C MET A 46 -8.67 -12.06 1.73
N LYS A 47 -9.18 -11.36 0.72
CA LYS A 47 -10.45 -11.65 0.02
C LYS A 47 -11.68 -11.71 0.94
N ARG A 48 -11.67 -11.01 2.08
CA ARG A 48 -12.78 -10.96 3.06
C ARG A 48 -13.81 -9.89 2.69
N GLN A 49 -14.54 -10.12 1.60
CA GLN A 49 -15.41 -9.13 0.95
C GLN A 49 -16.43 -8.47 1.90
N LYS A 50 -17.14 -9.24 2.73
CA LYS A 50 -18.13 -8.68 3.66
C LYS A 50 -17.51 -7.73 4.70
N MET A 51 -16.29 -8.03 5.16
CA MET A 51 -15.58 -7.16 6.10
C MET A 51 -15.04 -5.91 5.42
N ALA A 52 -14.46 -6.04 4.23
CA ALA A 52 -14.04 -4.89 3.43
C ALA A 52 -15.24 -3.96 3.16
N LEU A 53 -16.40 -4.54 2.79
CA LEU A 53 -17.65 -3.82 2.56
C LEU A 53 -18.28 -3.23 3.83
N PHE A 54 -17.93 -3.75 5.00
CA PHE A 54 -18.38 -3.15 6.25
C PHE A 54 -17.51 -1.94 6.61
N LEU A 55 -16.19 -2.07 6.45
CA LEU A 55 -15.21 -1.06 6.85
C LEU A 55 -15.16 0.14 5.89
N TRP A 56 -15.35 -0.05 4.58
CA TRP A 56 -15.41 1.08 3.62
C TRP A 56 -16.66 1.97 3.79
N GLN A 57 -17.77 1.39 4.27
CA GLN A 57 -19.07 2.05 4.41
C GLN A 57 -19.20 2.77 5.75
N ARG A 58 -18.49 2.28 6.77
CA ARG A 58 -18.49 2.85 8.11
C ARG A 58 -17.21 3.65 8.32
N GLY A 59 -17.26 4.94 8.02
CA GLY A 59 -16.21 5.88 8.40
C GLY A 59 -15.99 7.00 7.38
N GLU A 60 -15.04 7.87 7.70
CA GLU A 60 -14.64 8.97 6.83
C GLU A 60 -13.88 8.45 5.60
N GLU A 61 -13.76 9.29 4.57
CA GLU A 61 -12.97 9.02 3.35
C GLU A 61 -13.42 7.81 2.51
N ALA A 62 -14.72 7.49 2.50
CA ALA A 62 -15.28 6.35 1.77
C ALA A 62 -14.87 6.31 0.27
N MET A 63 -14.81 7.46 -0.39
CA MET A 63 -14.39 7.55 -1.80
C MET A 63 -12.92 7.13 -1.97
N ALA A 64 -12.01 7.59 -1.09
CA ALA A 64 -10.60 7.22 -1.14
C ALA A 64 -10.43 5.72 -0.86
N LYS A 65 -11.12 5.19 0.15
CA LYS A 65 -11.14 3.75 0.49
C LYS A 65 -11.61 2.90 -0.67
N ALA A 66 -12.70 3.30 -1.35
CA ALA A 66 -13.21 2.61 -2.53
C ALA A 66 -12.15 2.57 -3.64
N LEU A 67 -11.47 3.68 -3.91
CA LEU A 67 -10.42 3.75 -4.93
C LEU A 67 -9.22 2.86 -4.59
N VAL A 68 -8.78 2.83 -3.32
CA VAL A 68 -7.71 1.93 -2.85
C VAL A 68 -8.13 0.48 -3.03
N ALA A 69 -9.32 0.10 -2.55
CA ALA A 69 -9.84 -1.25 -2.70
C ALA A 69 -9.94 -1.66 -4.18
N CYS A 70 -10.45 -0.79 -5.05
CA CYS A 70 -10.53 -1.04 -6.50
C CYS A 70 -9.15 -1.31 -7.11
N LYS A 71 -8.13 -0.53 -6.77
CA LYS A 71 -6.76 -0.76 -7.29
C LYS A 71 -6.19 -2.09 -6.82
N LEU A 72 -6.35 -2.42 -5.53
CA LEU A 72 -5.89 -3.68 -4.97
C LEU A 72 -6.60 -4.88 -5.60
N TYR A 73 -7.93 -4.82 -5.74
CA TYR A 73 -8.67 -5.90 -6.40
C TYR A 73 -8.24 -6.11 -7.85
N ARG A 74 -8.00 -5.02 -8.59
CA ARG A 74 -7.54 -5.13 -9.98
C ARG A 74 -6.14 -5.72 -10.09
N ALA A 75 -5.22 -5.31 -9.20
CA ALA A 75 -3.88 -5.88 -9.14
C ALA A 75 -3.92 -7.38 -8.80
N MET A 76 -4.65 -7.75 -7.75
CA MET A 76 -4.79 -9.16 -7.35
C MET A 76 -5.46 -10.02 -8.41
N ALA A 77 -6.47 -9.51 -9.12
CA ALA A 77 -7.10 -10.25 -10.22
C ALA A 77 -6.12 -10.47 -11.38
N HIS A 78 -5.32 -9.46 -11.72
CA HIS A 78 -4.30 -9.56 -12.75
C HIS A 78 -3.20 -10.57 -12.36
N GLU A 79 -2.69 -10.51 -11.13
CA GLU A 79 -1.69 -11.47 -10.63
C GLU A 79 -2.25 -12.90 -10.57
N SER A 80 -3.50 -13.08 -10.11
CA SER A 80 -4.15 -14.40 -10.08
C SER A 80 -4.26 -14.99 -11.49
N SER A 81 -4.62 -14.18 -12.50
CA SER A 81 -4.72 -14.66 -13.89
C SER A 81 -3.39 -15.05 -14.51
N GLN A 82 -2.30 -14.39 -14.12
CA GLN A 82 -0.95 -14.79 -14.56
C GLN A 82 -0.49 -16.07 -13.83
N SER A 83 -0.83 -16.21 -12.55
CA SER A 83 -0.53 -17.42 -11.78
C SER A 83 -1.26 -18.65 -12.32
N GLU A 84 -2.56 -18.55 -12.61
CA GLU A 84 -3.33 -19.67 -13.16
C GLU A 84 -2.74 -20.16 -14.49
N LEU A 85 -2.38 -19.26 -15.40
CA LEU A 85 -1.73 -19.62 -16.67
C LEU A 85 -0.38 -20.32 -16.47
N VAL A 86 0.38 -19.89 -15.46
CA VAL A 86 1.67 -20.47 -15.14
C VAL A 86 1.49 -21.87 -14.55
N ASP A 87 0.51 -22.05 -13.65
CA ASP A 87 0.16 -23.35 -13.06
C ASP A 87 -0.32 -24.34 -14.13
N ASP A 88 -1.13 -23.90 -15.11
CA ASP A 88 -1.58 -24.71 -16.24
C ASP A 88 -0.39 -25.20 -17.09
N ILE A 89 0.54 -24.29 -17.42
CA ILE A 89 1.76 -24.63 -18.18
C ILE A 89 2.64 -25.64 -17.42
N TYR A 90 2.81 -25.44 -16.11
CA TYR A 90 3.58 -26.36 -15.28
C TYR A 90 2.94 -27.76 -15.25
N GLN A 91 1.62 -27.83 -15.11
CA GLN A 91 0.88 -29.09 -15.08
C GLN A 91 0.97 -29.84 -16.42
N ASP A 92 0.87 -29.13 -17.54
CA ASP A 92 1.08 -29.72 -18.87
C ASP A 92 2.51 -30.24 -19.04
N LEU A 93 3.52 -29.48 -18.60
CA LEU A 93 4.91 -29.91 -18.67
C LEU A 93 5.17 -31.17 -17.84
N GLU A 94 4.62 -31.23 -16.61
CA GLU A 94 4.77 -32.38 -15.73
C GLU A 94 4.08 -33.64 -16.31
N ASN A 95 2.90 -33.47 -16.91
CA ASN A 95 2.17 -34.54 -17.57
C ASN A 95 2.91 -35.11 -18.79
N ASN A 96 3.61 -34.26 -19.56
CA ASN A 96 4.41 -34.69 -20.72
C ASN A 96 5.78 -35.28 -20.33
N SER A 97 6.23 -35.08 -19.09
CA SER A 97 7.53 -35.56 -18.60
C SER A 97 7.52 -36.97 -17.98
N LYS A 98 6.33 -37.58 -17.83
CA LYS A 98 6.12 -38.95 -17.33
C LYS A 98 5.90 -39.92 -18.49
#